data_AF-A0A832N4I8-F1
#
_entry.id   AF-A0A832N4I8-F1
#
_cell.length_a   1.000
_cell.length_b   1.000
_cell.length_c   1.000
_cell.angle_alpha   90.00
_cell.angle_beta   90.00
_cell.angle_gamma   90.00
#
_symmetry.space_group_name_H-M   'P 1'
#
loop_
_entity.id
_entity.type
_entity.pdbx_description
1 polymer ?
#
loop_
_entity_poly.entity_id
_entity_poly.type
_entity_poly.pdbx_seq_one_letter_code
_entity_poly.pdbx_strand_id
1 'polypeptide(L)' 'MNHESVKEYYGETLQGSEDLQTNACCTAGDVPSHLKDVLAKIHDEVMAKYYGCGLIAPDALKGARILDLGSG' A
#
# COMPACT_ATOMS: atom_id res chain seq x y z
N MET A 1 14.04 12.80 -15.17
CA MET A 1 12.88 11.90 -15.32
C MET A 1 11.79 12.69 -16.02
N ASN A 2 11.22 12.18 -17.10
CA ASN A 2 10.22 12.88 -17.90
C ASN A 2 8.82 12.56 -17.35
N HIS A 3 7.91 13.53 -17.31
CA HIS A 3 6.56 13.34 -16.76
C HIS A 3 5.80 12.21 -17.49
N GLU A 4 5.97 12.12 -18.80
CA GLU A 4 5.38 11.06 -19.63
C GLU A 4 5.81 9.66 -19.19
N SER A 5 7.10 9.46 -18.87
CA SER A 5 7.59 8.14 -18.43
C SER A 5 7.02 7.69 -17.08
N VAL A 6 6.66 8.64 -16.20
CA VAL A 6 6.02 8.31 -14.92
C VAL A 6 4.56 7.95 -15.15
N LYS A 7 3.87 8.72 -16.01
CA LYS A 7 2.47 8.51 -16.34
C LYS A 7 2.23 7.15 -17.01
N GLU A 8 3.10 6.76 -17.94
CA GLU A 8 3.01 5.47 -18.64
C GLU A 8 3.30 4.28 -17.70
N TYR A 9 4.25 4.43 -16.78
CA TYR A 9 4.58 3.40 -15.79
C TYR A 9 3.41 3.10 -14.84
N TYR A 10 2.80 4.13 -14.26
CA TYR A 10 1.64 3.95 -13.36
C TYR A 10 0.29 3.78 -14.09
N GLY A 11 0.20 4.19 -15.36
CA GLY A 11 -1.03 4.15 -16.15
C GLY A 11 -1.22 2.88 -16.97
N GLU A 12 -0.13 2.27 -17.45
CA GLU A 12 -0.20 1.11 -18.35
C GLU A 12 0.62 -0.09 -17.86
N THR A 13 1.78 0.16 -17.24
CA THR A 13 2.76 -0.89 -16.90
C THR A 13 2.47 -1.58 -15.56
N LEU A 14 2.09 -0.83 -14.52
CA LEU A 14 1.77 -1.37 -13.20
C LEU A 14 0.28 -1.65 -13.10
N GLN A 15 -0.16 -2.88 -13.39
CA GLN A 15 -1.59 -3.25 -13.31
C GLN A 15 -1.92 -4.06 -12.06
N GLY A 16 -0.93 -4.74 -11.47
CA GLY A 16 -1.11 -5.54 -10.26
C GLY A 16 0.18 -5.71 -9.45
N SER A 17 0.06 -6.24 -8.23
CA SER A 17 1.17 -6.37 -7.27
C SER A 17 2.26 -7.34 -7.72
N GLU A 18 1.95 -8.16 -8.73
CA GLU A 18 2.86 -9.08 -9.40
C GLU A 18 3.81 -8.35 -10.39
N ASP A 19 3.46 -7.14 -10.83
CA ASP A 19 4.27 -6.34 -11.79
C ASP A 19 5.40 -5.57 -11.10
N LEU A 20 5.48 -5.61 -9.76
CA LEU A 20 6.56 -4.99 -8.99
C LEU A 20 7.89 -5.68 -9.33
N GLN A 21 8.78 -4.97 -10.02
CA GLN A 21 10.10 -5.47 -10.44
C GLN A 21 11.04 -5.86 -9.28
N THR A 22 10.68 -5.59 -8.03
CA THR A 22 11.48 -5.93 -6.85
C THR A 22 10.60 -6.37 -5.69
N ASN A 23 11.10 -7.32 -4.88
CA ASN A 23 10.49 -7.78 -3.63
C ASN A 23 10.61 -6.74 -2.48
N ALA A 24 10.54 -5.45 -2.79
CA ALA A 24 10.82 -4.36 -1.86
C ALA A 24 9.79 -4.24 -0.73
N CYS A 25 8.60 -4.83 -0.88
CA CYS A 25 7.52 -4.76 0.11
C CYS A 25 7.08 -6.10 0.68
N CYS A 26 8.04 -6.88 1.17
CA CYS A 26 7.75 -8.00 2.04
C CYS A 26 8.00 -7.60 3.51
N THR A 27 6.95 -7.29 4.27
CA THR A 27 7.05 -7.31 5.74
C THR A 27 7.23 -8.76 6.16
N ALA A 28 8.33 -9.07 6.84
CA ALA A 28 8.65 -10.45 7.25
C ALA A 28 7.77 -10.99 8.42
N GLY A 29 6.59 -10.41 8.65
CA GLY A 29 5.73 -10.72 9.80
C GLY A 29 4.24 -10.68 9.48
N ASP A 30 3.48 -11.49 10.21
CA ASP A 30 2.03 -11.54 10.10
C ASP A 30 1.37 -10.21 10.50
N VAL A 31 0.23 -9.91 9.86
CA VAL A 31 -0.60 -8.77 10.22
C VAL A 31 -1.11 -8.93 11.66
N PRO A 32 -0.90 -7.93 12.55
CA PRO A 32 -1.42 -7.93 13.91
C PRO A 32 -2.94 -8.16 13.95
N SER A 33 -3.40 -8.96 14.92
CA SER A 33 -4.81 -9.35 15.04
C SER A 33 -5.78 -8.16 15.09
N HIS A 34 -5.41 -7.08 15.79
CA HIS A 34 -6.22 -5.89 15.94
C HIS A 34 -6.43 -5.11 14.63
N LEU A 35 -5.61 -5.34 13.60
CA LEU A 35 -5.77 -4.73 12.28
C LEU A 35 -6.64 -5.56 11.35
N LYS A 36 -6.78 -6.88 11.59
CA LYS A 36 -7.54 -7.79 10.69
C LYS A 36 -8.98 -7.34 10.49
N ASP A 37 -9.67 -6.97 11.57
CA ASP A 37 -11.07 -6.53 11.52
C ASP A 37 -11.27 -5.20 10.78
N VAL A 38 -10.24 -4.35 10.75
CA VAL A 38 -10.27 -3.06 10.04
C VAL A 38 -9.95 -3.28 8.56
N LEU A 39 -8.95 -4.10 8.25
CA LEU A 39 -8.58 -4.44 6.88
C LEU A 39 -9.71 -5.17 6.14
N ALA A 40 -10.47 -6.02 6.83
CA ALA A 40 -11.64 -6.71 6.26
C ALA A 40 -12.79 -5.78 5.83
N LYS A 41 -12.74 -4.49 6.21
CA LYS A 41 -13.73 -3.46 5.80
C LYS A 41 -13.26 -2.63 4.60
N ILE A 42 -12.02 -2.82 4.14
CA ILE A 42 -11.47 -2.13 2.98
C ILE A 42 -11.97 -2.83 1.72
N HIS A 43 -12.24 -2.05 0.66
CA HIS A 43 -12.74 -2.58 -0.60
C HIS A 43 -11.69 -3.49 -1.28
N ASP A 44 -12.14 -4.60 -1.86
CA ASP A 44 -11.28 -5.62 -2.47
C ASP A 44 -10.33 -5.03 -3.53
N GLU A 45 -10.81 -4.10 -4.34
CA GLU A 45 -9.97 -3.41 -5.34
C GLU A 45 -8.80 -2.65 -4.71
N VAL A 46 -9.00 -2.01 -3.56
CA VAL A 46 -7.96 -1.26 -2.85
C VAL A 46 -6.96 -2.22 -2.22
N MET A 47 -7.45 -3.32 -1.64
CA MET A 47 -6.60 -4.37 -1.09
C MET A 47 -5.74 -5.06 -2.16
N ALA A 48 -6.31 -5.30 -3.35
CA ALA A 48 -5.62 -5.95 -4.46
C ALA A 48 -4.49 -5.08 -5.04
N LYS A 49 -4.64 -3.76 -5.00
CA LYS A 49 -3.66 -2.76 -5.45
C LYS A 49 -2.78 -2.23 -4.30
N TYR A 50 -2.87 -2.81 -3.11
CA TYR A 50 -2.02 -2.39 -2.01
C TYR A 50 -0.62 -2.98 -2.18
N TYR A 51 0.31 -2.14 -2.63
CA TYR A 51 1.71 -2.47 -2.90
C TYR A 51 2.64 -2.31 -1.69
N GLY A 52 2.07 -2.03 -0.50
CA GLY A 52 2.81 -1.53 0.66
C GLY A 52 3.50 -2.61 1.51
N CYS A 53 4.58 -2.22 2.18
CA CYS A 53 5.45 -3.06 2.99
C CYS A 53 4.85 -3.34 4.38
N GLY A 54 3.53 -3.51 4.46
CA GLY A 54 2.77 -3.59 5.71
C GLY A 54 2.29 -2.21 6.15
N LEU A 55 1.02 -2.15 6.55
CA LEU A 55 0.39 -0.94 7.08
C LEU A 55 1.17 -0.49 8.33
N ILE A 56 1.83 0.67 8.27
CA ILE A 56 2.37 1.30 9.47
C ILE A 56 1.17 1.84 10.25
N ALA A 57 0.72 1.10 11.25
CA ALA A 57 -0.29 1.55 12.20
C ALA A 57 0.39 1.80 13.56
N PRO A 58 0.83 3.05 13.84
CA PRO A 58 1.37 3.40 15.15
C PRO A 58 0.32 3.20 16.25
N ASP A 59 0.74 2.85 17.47
CA ASP A 59 -0.20 2.64 18.58
C ASP A 59 -0.94 3.93 19.00
N ALA A 60 -0.35 5.11 18.77
CA ALA A 60 -0.82 6.40 19.28
C ALA A 60 -1.49 7.29 18.22
N LEU A 61 -2.47 6.76 17.47
CA LEU A 61 -3.15 7.51 16.41
C LEU A 61 -4.30 8.42 16.88
N LYS A 62 -4.83 8.22 18.08
CA LYS A 62 -6.01 8.95 18.56
C LYS A 62 -5.72 10.46 18.66
N GLY A 63 -6.44 11.25 17.86
CA GLY A 63 -6.28 12.71 17.81
C GLY A 63 -5.09 13.20 16.97
N ALA A 64 -4.34 12.28 16.34
CA ALA A 64 -3.26 12.62 15.43
C ALA A 64 -3.82 13.11 14.08
N ARG A 65 -2.99 13.87 13.35
CA ARG A 65 -3.19 14.15 11.93
C ARG A 65 -2.23 13.24 11.15
N ILE A 66 -2.77 12.44 10.24
CA ILE A 66 -1.99 11.47 9.47
C ILE A 66 -1.76 12.05 8.07
N LEU A 67 -0.52 11.98 7.61
CA LEU A 67 -0.12 12.25 6.23
C LEU A 67 0.49 10.97 5.68
N ASP A 68 -0.15 10.40 4.66
CA ASP A 68 0.35 9.24 3.94
C ASP A 68 1.03 9.70 2.65
N LEU A 69 2.33 9.40 2.51
CA LEU A 69 3.15 9.84 1.38
C LEU A 69 3.31 8.67 0.42
N GLY A 70 2.63 8.74 -0.72
CA GLY A 70 2.58 7.63 -1.68
C GLY A 70 1.55 6.58 -1.27
N SER A 71 0.34 7.02 -0.89
CA SER A 71 -0.78 6.17 -0.48
C SER A 71 -1.34 5.25 -1.59
N GLY A 72 -0.82 5.40 -2.82
CA GLY A 72 -1.35 4.83 -4.05
C GLY A 72 -1.10 5.78 -5.22
#